data_AF-A0A2D9T7U3-F1
#
_entry.id   AF-A0A2D9T7U3-F1
#
_cell.length_a   1.000
_cell.length_b   1.000
_cell.length_c   1.000
_cell.angle_alpha   90.00
_cell.angle_beta   90.00
_cell.angle_gamma   90.00
#
_symmetry.space_group_name_H-M   'P 1'
#
loop_
_entity.id
_entity.type
_entity.pdbx_description
1 polymer ?
#
loop_
_entity_poly.entity_id
_entity_poly.type
_entity_poly.pdbx_seq_one_letter_code
_entity_poly.pdbx_strand_id
1 'polypeptide(L)'
;MVTPPEVKGGRTRLTPAGSRLILTVVAAGCVAFLLTLPRPTAPRAPALVLDPAAVAIVREEDRRAAAATPESAAVEPVWELYREGGRAELAPESAQAFRERAAATQEAIAALVAEDPEGLDQLRARATMELPAALRGDTEDPAVLGSFPATTERYGVFEDGEPVAPAFVVRTLFAGRFNAIMGQELTAGMSEVERTAYWGWLAVEAPEPPAQLRARAREELAALDADQARLTAAFDAYESGLFAEASALYERGDTLRERNFALAAASSVP
;
A
#
# COMPACT_ATOMS: atom_id res chain seq x y z
N MET A 1 -77.91 21.79 43.26
CA MET A 1 -77.27 20.46 43.36
C MET A 1 -76.49 20.24 42.07
N VAL A 2 -75.17 20.42 42.11
CA VAL A 2 -74.27 20.17 40.98
C VAL A 2 -73.37 19.03 41.42
N THR A 3 -73.47 17.89 40.77
CA THR A 3 -72.57 16.74 40.96
C THR A 3 -71.22 17.06 40.32
N PRO A 4 -70.08 16.83 41.00
CA PRO A 4 -68.77 17.04 40.39
C PRO A 4 -68.47 15.92 39.37
N PRO A 5 -67.76 16.22 38.27
CA PRO A 5 -67.34 15.21 37.32
C PRO A 5 -66.25 14.32 37.92
N GLU A 6 -66.46 13.01 37.79
CA GLU A 6 -65.49 11.96 38.09
C GLU A 6 -64.27 12.12 37.17
N VAL A 7 -63.13 12.56 37.72
CA VAL A 7 -61.85 12.52 37.00
C VAL A 7 -61.36 11.07 37.01
N LYS A 8 -61.69 10.31 35.95
CA LYS A 8 -61.10 8.99 35.69
C LYS A 8 -59.61 9.16 35.37
N GLY A 9 -58.78 9.14 36.40
CA GLY A 9 -57.34 8.92 36.28
C GLY A 9 -57.06 7.53 35.74
N GLY A 10 -57.05 7.40 34.40
CA GLY A 10 -56.64 6.19 33.72
C GLY A 10 -55.16 5.92 33.94
N ARG A 11 -54.82 5.23 35.03
CA ARG A 11 -53.51 4.57 35.16
C ARG A 11 -53.46 3.45 34.11
N THR A 12 -52.86 3.74 32.97
CA THR A 12 -52.48 2.74 31.96
C THR A 12 -51.57 1.70 32.62
N ARG A 13 -52.16 0.58 33.07
CA ARG A 13 -51.39 -0.56 33.57
C ARG A 13 -50.68 -1.19 32.38
N LEU A 14 -49.35 -1.15 32.40
CA LEU A 14 -48.50 -1.86 31.46
C LEU A 14 -48.87 -3.35 31.46
N THR A 15 -49.22 -3.88 30.28
CA THR A 15 -49.49 -5.30 30.12
C THR A 15 -48.18 -6.08 30.28
N PRO A 16 -48.22 -7.37 30.69
CA PRO A 16 -47.03 -8.20 30.75
C PRO A 16 -46.25 -8.23 29.43
N ALA A 17 -46.96 -8.24 28.29
CA ALA A 17 -46.36 -8.12 26.96
C ALA A 17 -45.67 -6.77 26.73
N GLY A 18 -46.29 -5.65 27.13
CA GLY A 18 -45.69 -4.31 27.05
C GLY A 18 -44.45 -4.16 27.95
N SER A 19 -44.48 -4.73 29.16
CA SER A 19 -43.32 -4.73 30.06
C SER A 19 -42.15 -5.54 29.50
N ARG A 20 -42.41 -6.70 28.87
CA ARG A 20 -41.38 -7.50 28.20
C ARG A 20 -40.77 -6.76 27.01
N LEU A 21 -41.58 -6.11 26.18
CA LEU A 21 -41.08 -5.32 25.05
C LEU A 21 -40.17 -4.19 25.53
N ILE A 22 -40.58 -3.43 26.55
CA ILE A 22 -39.76 -2.35 27.12
C ILE A 22 -38.44 -2.92 27.67
N LEU A 23 -38.49 -4.00 28.45
CA LEU A 23 -37.27 -4.62 28.99
C LEU A 23 -36.33 -5.10 27.89
N THR A 24 -36.85 -5.71 26.82
CA THR A 24 -36.02 -6.15 25.69
C THR A 24 -35.40 -4.96 24.95
N VAL A 25 -36.15 -3.88 24.72
CA VAL A 25 -35.62 -2.68 24.06
C VAL A 25 -34.58 -1.98 24.94
N VAL A 26 -34.82 -1.86 26.24
CA VAL A 26 -33.86 -1.28 27.19
C VAL A 26 -32.61 -2.15 27.27
N ALA A 27 -32.75 -3.48 27.39
CA ALA A 27 -31.62 -4.40 27.43
C ALA A 27 -30.80 -4.33 26.13
N ALA A 28 -31.46 -4.33 24.96
CA ALA A 28 -30.81 -4.16 23.68
C ALA A 28 -30.09 -2.80 23.58
N GLY A 29 -30.70 -1.72 24.09
CA GLY A 29 -30.09 -0.40 24.18
C GLY A 29 -28.87 -0.36 25.09
N CYS A 30 -28.92 -1.00 26.27
CA CYS A 30 -27.78 -1.14 27.17
C CYS A 30 -26.65 -1.95 26.53
N VAL A 31 -26.97 -3.06 25.85
CA VAL A 31 -25.97 -3.86 25.11
C VAL A 31 -25.34 -3.03 24.00
N ALA A 32 -26.14 -2.34 23.19
CA ALA A 32 -25.64 -1.46 22.13
C ALA A 32 -24.73 -0.36 22.68
N PHE A 33 -25.10 0.27 23.81
CA PHE A 33 -24.28 1.26 24.49
C PHE A 33 -22.96 0.66 25.02
N LEU A 34 -22.98 -0.53 25.61
CA LEU A 34 -21.77 -1.20 26.08
C LEU A 34 -20.81 -1.60 24.95
N LEU A 35 -21.31 -1.71 23.71
CA LEU A 35 -20.50 -1.98 22.52
C LEU A 35 -19.86 -0.71 21.95
N THR A 36 -20.34 0.49 22.30
CA THR A 36 -19.73 1.77 21.87
C THR A 36 -18.68 2.30 22.86
N LEU A 37 -18.60 1.73 24.06
CA LEU A 37 -17.59 2.08 25.04
C LEU A 37 -16.21 1.51 24.63
N PRO A 38 -15.16 2.34 24.61
CA PRO A 38 -13.81 1.86 24.33
C PRO A 38 -13.35 0.82 25.35
N ARG A 39 -12.60 -0.17 24.88
CA ARG A 39 -11.98 -1.20 25.71
C ARG A 39 -10.50 -1.33 25.33
N PRO A 40 -9.58 -1.40 26.31
CA PRO A 40 -8.17 -1.55 26.01
C PRO A 40 -7.96 -2.84 25.22
N THR A 41 -7.42 -2.69 24.02
CA THR A 41 -7.03 -3.80 23.13
C THR A 41 -5.62 -3.50 22.64
N ALA A 42 -4.70 -4.46 22.77
CA ALA A 42 -3.36 -4.28 22.24
C ALA A 42 -3.42 -3.96 20.73
N PRO A 43 -2.67 -2.95 20.27
CA PRO A 43 -2.54 -2.65 18.85
C PRO A 43 -2.04 -3.86 18.06
N ARG A 44 -2.46 -3.93 16.81
CA ARG A 44 -1.90 -4.87 15.83
C ARG A 44 -1.13 -4.08 14.80
N ALA A 45 -0.13 -4.71 14.19
CA ALA A 45 0.60 -4.12 13.07
C ALA A 45 -0.42 -3.64 12.01
N PRO A 46 -0.37 -2.36 11.61
CA PRO A 46 -1.22 -1.86 10.54
C PRO A 46 -0.82 -2.55 9.24
N ALA A 47 -1.80 -3.08 8.52
CA ALA A 47 -1.55 -3.61 7.18
C ALA A 47 -1.55 -2.47 6.17
N LEU A 48 -0.77 -2.58 5.11
CA LEU A 48 -0.87 -1.67 3.96
C LEU A 48 -2.24 -1.80 3.30
N VAL A 49 -2.98 -0.69 3.23
CA VAL A 49 -4.28 -0.61 2.55
C VAL A 49 -4.13 0.21 1.28
N LEU A 50 -4.63 -0.33 0.17
CA LEU A 50 -4.66 0.35 -1.12
C LEU A 50 -6.11 0.48 -1.58
N ASP A 51 -6.48 1.63 -2.16
CA ASP A 51 -7.82 1.83 -2.72
C ASP A 51 -8.03 0.89 -3.93
N PRO A 52 -8.97 -0.08 -3.87
CA PRO A 52 -9.22 -1.00 -4.97
C PRO A 52 -9.67 -0.29 -6.25
N ALA A 53 -10.36 0.85 -6.15
CA ALA A 53 -10.81 1.60 -7.32
C ALA A 53 -9.62 2.26 -8.03
N ALA A 54 -8.73 2.92 -7.28
CA ALA A 54 -7.49 3.48 -7.81
C ALA A 54 -6.59 2.40 -8.43
N VAL A 55 -6.44 1.24 -7.77
CA VAL A 55 -5.68 0.09 -8.31
C VAL A 55 -6.27 -0.39 -9.64
N ALA A 56 -7.60 -0.46 -9.75
CA ALA A 56 -8.26 -0.87 -10.99
C ALA A 56 -8.04 0.13 -12.13
N ILE A 57 -8.06 1.43 -11.84
CA ILE A 57 -7.78 2.50 -12.81
C ILE A 57 -6.36 2.36 -13.36
N VAL A 58 -5.35 2.23 -12.50
CA VAL A 58 -3.95 2.09 -12.93
C VAL A 58 -3.77 0.86 -13.83
N ARG A 59 -4.32 -0.28 -13.45
CA ARG A 59 -4.24 -1.51 -14.26
C ARG A 59 -4.89 -1.35 -15.64
N GLU A 60 -5.93 -0.55 -15.74
CA GLU A 60 -6.59 -0.23 -17.00
C GLU A 60 -5.73 0.70 -17.85
N GLU A 61 -5.11 1.70 -17.23
CA GLU A 61 -4.20 2.65 -17.86
C GLU A 61 -2.95 1.95 -18.39
N ASP A 62 -2.32 1.08 -17.59
CA ASP A 62 -1.19 0.27 -18.05
C ASP A 62 -1.53 -0.57 -19.27
N ARG A 63 -2.71 -1.19 -19.26
CA ARG A 63 -3.11 -2.05 -20.38
C ARG A 63 -3.29 -1.23 -21.65
N ARG A 64 -3.86 -0.03 -21.53
CA ARG A 64 -3.99 0.93 -22.64
C ARG A 64 -2.62 1.42 -23.12
N ALA A 65 -1.74 1.81 -22.19
CA ALA A 65 -0.41 2.29 -22.51
C ALA A 65 0.46 1.20 -23.15
N ALA A 66 0.44 -0.03 -22.62
CA ALA A 66 1.15 -1.17 -23.20
C ALA A 66 0.66 -1.48 -24.62
N ALA A 67 -0.66 -1.45 -24.86
CA ALA A 67 -1.23 -1.64 -26.19
C ALA A 67 -0.93 -0.49 -27.16
N ALA A 68 -0.61 0.70 -26.65
CA ALA A 68 -0.24 1.87 -27.43
C ALA A 68 1.27 1.98 -27.70
N THR A 69 2.09 1.03 -27.22
CA THR A 69 3.55 1.05 -27.40
C THR A 69 3.92 1.25 -28.88
N PRO A 70 4.64 2.31 -29.25
CA PRO A 70 4.90 2.67 -30.63
C PRO A 70 5.72 1.58 -31.35
N GLU A 71 5.43 1.38 -32.63
CA GLU A 71 6.29 0.61 -33.53
C GLU A 71 7.41 1.49 -34.12
N SER A 72 7.75 2.61 -33.46
CA SER A 72 8.78 3.53 -33.96
C SER A 72 10.17 2.89 -33.88
N ALA A 73 11.05 3.30 -34.78
CA ALA A 73 12.43 2.80 -34.80
C ALA A 73 13.22 3.16 -33.52
N ALA A 74 12.76 4.15 -32.74
CA ALA A 74 13.38 4.56 -31.49
C ALA A 74 13.02 3.65 -30.30
N VAL A 75 11.96 2.82 -30.41
CA VAL A 75 11.53 1.94 -29.32
C VAL A 75 12.48 0.76 -29.11
N GLU A 76 12.87 0.08 -30.19
CA GLU A 76 13.67 -1.15 -30.09
C GLU A 76 15.03 -0.94 -29.40
N PRO A 77 15.80 0.13 -29.68
CA PRO A 77 17.04 0.40 -28.95
C PRO A 77 16.84 0.56 -27.44
N VAL A 78 15.78 1.26 -27.03
CA VAL A 78 15.45 1.47 -25.61
C VAL A 78 15.07 0.13 -24.95
N TRP A 79 14.28 -0.68 -25.65
CA TRP A 79 13.86 -1.99 -25.16
C TRP A 79 15.02 -2.98 -25.02
N GLU A 80 15.94 -3.01 -25.98
CA GLU A 80 17.13 -3.87 -25.89
C GLU A 80 18.04 -3.44 -24.74
N LEU A 81 18.23 -2.14 -24.52
CA LEU A 81 19.00 -1.63 -23.38
C LEU A 81 18.36 -1.99 -22.03
N TYR A 82 17.03 -2.03 -21.96
CA TYR A 82 16.32 -2.54 -20.78
C TYR A 82 16.64 -4.03 -20.53
N ARG A 83 16.60 -4.87 -21.57
CA ARG A 83 16.94 -6.30 -21.47
C ARG A 83 18.41 -6.53 -21.13
N GLU A 84 19.31 -5.73 -21.70
CA GLU A 84 20.73 -5.72 -21.33
C GLU A 84 20.93 -5.39 -19.86
N GLY A 85 20.23 -4.40 -19.34
CA GLY A 85 20.21 -4.08 -17.91
C GLY A 85 19.76 -5.29 -17.06
N GLY A 86 18.69 -5.96 -17.48
CA GLY A 86 18.22 -7.18 -16.82
C GLY A 86 19.24 -8.33 -16.85
N ARG A 87 19.98 -8.51 -17.96
CA ARG A 87 21.08 -9.48 -18.06
C ARG A 87 22.26 -9.12 -17.14
N ALA A 88 22.61 -7.84 -17.06
CA ALA A 88 23.70 -7.34 -16.22
C ALA A 88 23.41 -7.48 -14.71
N GLU A 89 22.15 -7.57 -14.31
CA GLU A 89 21.81 -7.89 -12.92
C GLU A 89 22.15 -9.34 -12.53
N LEU A 90 22.15 -10.26 -13.50
CA LEU A 90 22.44 -11.68 -13.27
C LEU A 90 23.93 -11.99 -13.28
N ALA A 91 24.72 -11.19 -14.00
CA ALA A 91 26.14 -11.38 -14.16
C ALA A 91 26.89 -10.05 -13.94
N PRO A 92 27.89 -9.99 -13.06
CA PRO A 92 28.62 -8.76 -12.79
C PRO A 92 29.22 -8.17 -14.08
N GLU A 93 28.88 -6.92 -14.38
CA GLU A 93 29.51 -6.15 -15.44
C GLU A 93 30.67 -5.30 -14.92
N SER A 94 31.58 -4.92 -15.81
CA SER A 94 32.64 -3.98 -15.45
C SER A 94 32.08 -2.57 -15.24
N ALA A 95 32.71 -1.77 -14.39
CA ALA A 95 32.31 -0.37 -14.19
C ALA A 95 32.37 0.47 -15.49
N GLN A 96 33.21 0.08 -16.46
CA GLN A 96 33.25 0.72 -17.76
C GLN A 96 32.03 0.36 -18.61
N ALA A 97 31.69 -0.92 -18.70
CA ALA A 97 30.50 -1.40 -19.42
C ALA A 97 29.21 -0.77 -18.87
N PHE A 98 29.09 -0.69 -17.53
CA PHE A 98 27.95 -0.02 -16.90
C PHE A 98 27.81 1.44 -17.35
N ARG A 99 28.92 2.21 -17.39
CA ARG A 99 28.90 3.62 -17.79
C ARG A 99 28.55 3.79 -19.27
N GLU A 100 29.10 2.93 -20.13
CA GLU A 100 28.81 2.94 -21.57
C GLU A 100 27.32 2.65 -21.82
N ARG A 101 26.78 1.61 -21.16
CA ARG A 101 25.36 1.26 -21.23
C ARG A 101 24.47 2.39 -20.69
N ALA A 102 24.80 2.94 -19.52
CA ALA A 102 24.03 4.04 -18.93
C ALA A 102 23.98 5.27 -19.84
N ALA A 103 25.10 5.63 -20.50
CA ALA A 103 25.12 6.73 -21.46
C ALA A 103 24.24 6.43 -22.69
N ALA A 104 24.36 5.23 -23.25
CA ALA A 104 23.53 4.78 -24.38
C ALA A 104 22.04 4.76 -24.03
N THR A 105 21.68 4.34 -22.80
CA THR A 105 20.31 4.39 -22.28
C THR A 105 19.76 5.80 -22.25
N GLN A 106 20.52 6.78 -21.74
CA GLN A 106 20.04 8.16 -21.70
C GLN A 106 19.87 8.76 -23.11
N GLU A 107 20.78 8.45 -24.04
CA GLU A 107 20.67 8.89 -25.43
C GLU A 107 19.44 8.29 -26.13
N ALA A 108 19.23 6.97 -25.97
CA ALA A 108 18.08 6.28 -26.56
C ALA A 108 16.75 6.77 -25.98
N ILE A 109 16.68 7.00 -24.65
CA ILE A 109 15.49 7.58 -24.01
C ILE A 109 15.22 8.98 -24.57
N ALA A 110 16.24 9.83 -24.72
CA ALA A 110 16.07 11.17 -25.26
C ALA A 110 15.54 11.15 -26.70
N ALA A 111 16.02 10.22 -27.52
CA ALA A 111 15.49 10.01 -28.88
C ALA A 111 14.03 9.56 -28.86
N LEU A 112 13.68 8.59 -28.01
CA LEU A 112 12.31 8.11 -27.86
C LEU A 112 11.36 9.24 -27.41
N VAL A 113 11.72 9.99 -26.37
CA VAL A 113 10.90 11.08 -25.82
C VAL A 113 10.72 12.23 -26.82
N ALA A 114 11.70 12.46 -27.70
CA ALA A 114 11.58 13.45 -28.76
C ALA A 114 10.55 13.07 -29.83
N GLU A 115 10.36 11.76 -30.09
CA GLU A 115 9.35 11.25 -31.01
C GLU A 115 7.98 11.08 -30.33
N ASP A 116 7.98 10.50 -29.12
CA ASP A 116 6.80 10.24 -28.30
C ASP A 116 7.09 10.55 -26.82
N PRO A 117 6.57 11.68 -26.29
CA PRO A 117 6.76 12.05 -24.89
C PRO A 117 6.28 10.99 -23.88
N GLU A 118 5.34 10.13 -24.26
CA GLU A 118 4.78 9.07 -23.40
C GLU A 118 5.49 7.71 -23.60
N GLY A 119 6.41 7.62 -24.56
CA GLY A 119 7.01 6.35 -24.99
C GLY A 119 7.67 5.55 -23.87
N LEU A 120 8.33 6.23 -22.92
CA LEU A 120 8.97 5.55 -21.79
C LEU A 120 7.94 4.95 -20.81
N ASP A 121 6.83 5.65 -20.55
CA ASP A 121 5.76 5.16 -19.69
C ASP A 121 5.03 3.97 -20.33
N GLN A 122 4.82 4.00 -21.65
CA GLN A 122 4.25 2.89 -22.39
C GLN A 122 5.17 1.66 -22.35
N LEU A 123 6.49 1.83 -22.46
CA LEU A 123 7.45 0.73 -22.29
C LEU A 123 7.48 0.17 -20.88
N ARG A 124 7.37 1.03 -19.85
CA ARG A 124 7.22 0.58 -18.47
C ARG A 124 5.93 -0.25 -18.31
N ALA A 125 4.83 0.22 -18.85
CA ALA A 125 3.56 -0.50 -18.85
C ALA A 125 3.70 -1.86 -19.54
N ARG A 126 4.33 -1.91 -20.72
CA ARG A 126 4.65 -3.17 -21.42
C ARG A 126 5.45 -4.13 -20.55
N ALA A 127 6.55 -3.67 -19.93
CA ALA A 127 7.37 -4.50 -19.04
C ALA A 127 6.54 -5.07 -17.87
N THR A 128 5.69 -4.25 -17.24
CA THR A 128 4.82 -4.72 -16.15
C THR A 128 3.75 -5.70 -16.61
N MET A 129 3.31 -5.64 -17.86
CA MET A 129 2.35 -6.59 -18.44
C MET A 129 2.98 -7.95 -18.76
N GLU A 130 4.30 -8.00 -19.02
CA GLU A 130 5.05 -9.25 -19.23
C GLU A 130 5.35 -9.98 -17.90
N LEU A 131 5.36 -9.25 -16.77
CA LEU A 131 5.70 -9.77 -15.45
C LEU A 131 4.94 -11.04 -15.04
N PRO A 132 3.60 -11.15 -15.15
CA PRO A 132 2.89 -12.35 -14.69
C PRO A 132 3.30 -13.62 -15.45
N ALA A 133 3.60 -13.52 -16.74
CA ALA A 133 4.11 -14.64 -17.53
C ALA A 133 5.53 -15.00 -17.12
N ALA A 134 6.40 -13.99 -16.97
CA ALA A 134 7.77 -14.19 -16.54
C ALA A 134 7.86 -14.88 -15.15
N LEU A 135 7.01 -14.48 -14.20
CA LEU A 135 6.94 -15.09 -12.86
C LEU A 135 6.51 -16.56 -12.88
N ARG A 136 5.70 -16.99 -13.87
CA ARG A 136 5.34 -18.41 -14.05
C ARG A 136 6.40 -19.23 -14.78
N GLY A 137 7.49 -18.60 -15.21
CA GLY A 137 8.47 -19.21 -16.10
C GLY A 137 8.01 -19.30 -17.56
N ASP A 138 6.92 -18.61 -17.93
CA ASP A 138 6.40 -18.56 -19.31
C ASP A 138 7.16 -17.51 -20.15
N THR A 139 8.47 -17.40 -20.00
CA THR A 139 9.34 -16.50 -20.77
C THR A 139 10.55 -17.26 -21.30
N GLU A 140 10.89 -17.02 -22.56
CA GLU A 140 12.12 -17.57 -23.17
C GLU A 140 13.38 -16.86 -22.66
N ASP A 141 13.24 -15.65 -22.12
CA ASP A 141 14.35 -14.83 -21.64
C ASP A 141 14.27 -14.62 -20.11
N PRO A 142 15.16 -15.24 -19.32
CA PRO A 142 15.20 -15.05 -17.87
C PRO A 142 15.64 -13.63 -17.47
N ALA A 143 16.23 -12.85 -18.39
CA ALA A 143 16.66 -11.48 -18.12
C ALA A 143 15.48 -10.52 -17.85
N VAL A 144 14.27 -10.88 -18.29
CA VAL A 144 13.05 -10.11 -18.02
C VAL A 144 12.89 -9.89 -16.51
N LEU A 145 13.03 -10.94 -15.72
CA LEU A 145 13.05 -10.83 -14.26
C LEU A 145 14.40 -10.35 -13.73
N GLY A 146 15.51 -10.74 -14.38
CA GLY A 146 16.86 -10.46 -13.90
C GLY A 146 17.01 -10.91 -12.45
N SER A 147 17.57 -10.05 -11.60
CA SER A 147 17.73 -10.36 -10.16
C SER A 147 16.48 -10.04 -9.32
N PHE A 148 15.37 -9.62 -9.92
CA PHE A 148 14.23 -9.04 -9.20
C PHE A 148 13.70 -9.90 -8.06
N PRO A 149 13.38 -11.21 -8.24
CA PRO A 149 12.88 -12.04 -7.14
C PRO A 149 13.90 -12.11 -5.98
N ALA A 150 15.15 -12.43 -6.28
CA ALA A 150 16.21 -12.56 -5.28
C ALA A 150 16.51 -11.25 -4.54
N THR A 151 16.56 -10.12 -5.26
CA THR A 151 16.85 -8.80 -4.68
C THR A 151 15.71 -8.28 -3.81
N THR A 152 14.47 -8.72 -4.05
CA THR A 152 13.28 -8.26 -3.32
C THR A 152 12.78 -9.21 -2.24
N GLU A 153 13.31 -10.43 -2.17
CA GLU A 153 13.10 -11.39 -1.09
C GLU A 153 13.49 -10.82 0.29
N ARG A 154 14.62 -10.12 0.39
CA ARG A 154 15.03 -9.38 1.61
C ARG A 154 14.04 -8.30 2.08
N TYR A 155 13.12 -7.89 1.20
CA TYR A 155 12.06 -6.93 1.50
C TYR A 155 10.70 -7.62 1.67
N GLY A 156 10.66 -8.95 1.79
CA GLY A 156 9.45 -9.74 2.00
C GLY A 156 8.53 -9.82 0.78
N VAL A 157 9.02 -9.47 -0.42
CA VAL A 157 8.20 -9.48 -1.64
C VAL A 157 8.03 -10.90 -2.18
N PHE A 158 9.10 -11.68 -2.06
CA PHE A 158 9.19 -13.08 -2.44
C PHE A 158 9.67 -13.91 -1.25
N GLU A 159 9.32 -15.20 -1.28
CA GLU A 159 9.85 -16.23 -0.38
C GLU A 159 10.11 -17.49 -1.24
N ASP A 160 11.33 -17.99 -1.25
CA ASP A 160 11.75 -19.15 -2.06
C ASP A 160 11.43 -18.99 -3.57
N GLY A 161 11.49 -17.75 -4.06
CA GLY A 161 11.21 -17.41 -5.46
C GLY A 161 9.73 -17.22 -5.82
N GLU A 162 8.82 -17.45 -4.87
CA GLU A 162 7.38 -17.25 -5.07
C GLU A 162 6.92 -15.91 -4.50
N PRO A 163 6.03 -15.16 -5.18
CA PRO A 163 5.54 -13.88 -4.69
C PRO A 163 4.59 -14.07 -3.51
N VAL A 164 4.95 -13.50 -2.35
CA VAL A 164 4.10 -13.49 -1.15
C VAL A 164 3.43 -12.13 -0.91
N ALA A 165 4.00 -11.06 -1.47
CA ALA A 165 3.39 -9.73 -1.45
C ALA A 165 2.14 -9.66 -2.36
N PRO A 166 1.21 -8.72 -2.09
CA PRO A 166 0.08 -8.48 -2.98
C PRO A 166 0.54 -8.21 -4.42
N ALA A 167 -0.14 -8.80 -5.40
CA ALA A 167 0.28 -8.72 -6.82
C ALA A 167 0.50 -7.28 -7.33
N PHE A 168 -0.26 -6.31 -6.82
CA PHE A 168 -0.07 -4.90 -7.19
C PHE A 168 1.24 -4.32 -6.63
N VAL A 169 1.65 -4.71 -5.42
CA VAL A 169 2.95 -4.32 -4.84
C VAL A 169 4.09 -4.91 -5.66
N VAL A 170 4.03 -6.21 -5.99
CA VAL A 170 5.05 -6.88 -6.82
C VAL A 170 5.18 -6.16 -8.17
N ARG A 171 4.06 -5.87 -8.83
CA ARG A 171 4.02 -5.08 -10.08
C ARG A 171 4.70 -3.72 -9.92
N THR A 172 4.34 -2.97 -8.88
CA THR A 172 4.86 -1.62 -8.66
C THR A 172 6.36 -1.61 -8.35
N LEU A 173 6.85 -2.55 -7.55
CA LEU A 173 8.29 -2.70 -7.30
C LEU A 173 9.04 -3.09 -8.59
N PHE A 174 8.42 -3.91 -9.44
CA PHE A 174 8.98 -4.25 -10.76
C PHE A 174 9.01 -3.05 -11.70
N ALA A 175 7.98 -2.19 -11.68
CA ALA A 175 7.99 -0.91 -12.38
C ALA A 175 9.11 0.01 -11.86
N GLY A 176 9.37 0.00 -10.55
CA GLY A 176 10.50 0.74 -9.98
C GLY A 176 11.86 0.19 -10.40
N ARG A 177 11.98 -1.13 -10.59
CA ARG A 177 13.16 -1.75 -11.21
C ARG A 177 13.33 -1.29 -12.66
N PHE A 178 12.25 -1.26 -13.45
CA PHE A 178 12.30 -0.71 -14.81
C PHE A 178 12.89 0.71 -14.79
N ASN A 179 12.35 1.59 -13.94
CA ASN A 179 12.88 2.94 -13.78
C ASN A 179 14.37 2.96 -13.42
N ALA A 180 14.80 2.10 -12.48
CA ALA A 180 16.21 2.01 -12.09
C ALA A 180 17.12 1.60 -13.26
N ILE A 181 16.73 0.59 -14.05
CA ILE A 181 17.48 0.16 -15.24
C ILE A 181 17.56 1.30 -16.26
N MET A 182 16.47 2.06 -16.41
CA MET A 182 16.36 3.20 -17.32
C MET A 182 16.98 4.50 -16.77
N GLY A 183 17.64 4.44 -15.63
CA GLY A 183 18.30 5.59 -14.99
C GLY A 183 17.34 6.69 -14.51
N GLN A 184 16.07 6.35 -14.29
CA GLN A 184 15.05 7.24 -13.76
C GLN A 184 14.96 7.15 -12.23
N GLU A 185 14.28 8.11 -11.60
CA GLU A 185 13.88 7.95 -10.21
C GLU A 185 12.95 6.73 -10.06
N LEU A 186 13.10 5.98 -8.97
CA LEU A 186 12.40 4.70 -8.75
C LEU A 186 10.88 4.81 -8.94
N THR A 187 10.28 5.93 -8.53
CA THR A 187 8.84 6.15 -8.64
C THR A 187 8.44 7.16 -9.72
N ALA A 188 9.33 7.48 -10.66
CA ALA A 188 9.00 8.34 -11.79
C ALA A 188 7.82 7.77 -12.60
N GLY A 189 6.88 8.64 -13.01
CA GLY A 189 5.69 8.27 -13.80
C GLY A 189 4.65 7.43 -13.04
N MET A 190 4.87 7.12 -11.75
CA MET A 190 3.91 6.36 -10.96
C MET A 190 2.78 7.25 -10.44
N SER A 191 1.56 6.71 -10.49
CA SER A 191 0.40 7.29 -9.83
C SER A 191 0.55 7.30 -8.30
N GLU A 192 -0.33 8.04 -7.61
CA GLU A 192 -0.32 8.12 -6.15
C GLU A 192 -0.47 6.74 -5.49
N VAL A 193 -1.42 5.91 -5.98
CA VAL A 193 -1.63 4.56 -5.42
C VAL A 193 -0.44 3.61 -5.65
N GLU A 194 0.28 3.79 -6.76
CA GLU A 194 1.53 3.06 -7.00
C GLU A 194 2.63 3.54 -6.04
N ARG A 195 2.78 4.86 -5.86
CA ARG A 195 3.75 5.40 -4.88
C ARG A 195 3.42 4.92 -3.47
N THR A 196 2.14 4.87 -3.09
CA THR A 196 1.69 4.31 -1.81
C THR A 196 2.00 2.83 -1.71
N ALA A 197 1.82 2.05 -2.78
CA ALA A 197 2.20 0.64 -2.79
C ALA A 197 3.73 0.45 -2.64
N TYR A 198 4.53 1.26 -3.32
CA TYR A 198 5.99 1.20 -3.29
C TYR A 198 6.54 1.57 -1.90
N TRP A 199 6.24 2.78 -1.44
CA TRP A 199 6.78 3.30 -0.18
C TRP A 199 6.08 2.71 1.03
N GLY A 200 4.77 2.45 0.95
CA GLY A 200 4.02 1.81 2.00
C GLY A 200 4.51 0.40 2.31
N TRP A 201 4.83 -0.40 1.29
CA TRP A 201 5.40 -1.73 1.51
C TRP A 201 6.74 -1.66 2.26
N LEU A 202 7.64 -0.79 1.82
CA LEU A 202 8.95 -0.60 2.45
C LEU A 202 8.88 0.02 3.85
N ALA A 203 7.85 0.81 4.14
CA ALA A 203 7.65 1.47 5.42
C ALA A 203 7.00 0.56 6.47
N VAL A 204 6.08 -0.31 6.04
CA VAL A 204 5.14 -1.03 6.92
C VAL A 204 5.41 -2.53 6.96
N GLU A 205 5.56 -3.17 5.80
CA GLU A 205 5.52 -4.64 5.67
C GLU A 205 6.91 -5.26 5.52
N ALA A 206 7.88 -4.50 4.97
CA ALA A 206 9.21 -5.03 4.71
C ALA A 206 9.95 -5.35 6.04
N PRO A 207 10.43 -6.60 6.23
CA PRO A 207 10.96 -7.07 7.51
C PRO A 207 12.24 -6.34 7.92
N GLU A 208 13.23 -6.25 7.01
CA GLU A 208 14.54 -5.62 7.28
C GLU A 208 15.06 -4.71 6.12
N PRO A 209 14.28 -3.71 5.66
CA PRO A 209 14.82 -2.64 4.82
C PRO A 209 15.97 -1.91 5.55
N PRO A 210 17.02 -1.48 4.82
CA PRO A 210 18.06 -0.62 5.37
C PRO A 210 17.47 0.58 6.08
N ALA A 211 18.04 0.97 7.23
CA ALA A 211 17.47 2.03 8.08
C ALA A 211 17.19 3.34 7.32
N GLN A 212 18.10 3.76 6.43
CA GLN A 212 17.92 4.95 5.60
C GLN A 212 16.77 4.80 4.60
N LEU A 213 16.60 3.61 4.02
CA LEU A 213 15.50 3.31 3.10
C LEU A 213 14.16 3.32 3.85
N ARG A 214 14.11 2.70 5.04
CA ARG A 214 12.90 2.70 5.88
C ARG A 214 12.52 4.11 6.32
N ALA A 215 13.49 4.95 6.70
CA ALA A 215 13.25 6.34 7.06
C ALA A 215 12.65 7.13 5.89
N ARG A 216 13.27 7.05 4.71
CA ARG A 216 12.74 7.67 3.49
C ARG A 216 11.34 7.15 3.14
N ALA A 217 11.12 5.83 3.22
CA ALA A 217 9.83 5.23 2.90
C ALA A 217 8.71 5.74 3.83
N ARG A 218 9.01 5.95 5.12
CA ARG A 218 8.07 6.54 6.08
C ARG A 218 7.78 8.01 5.78
N GLU A 219 8.78 8.79 5.39
CA GLU A 219 8.60 10.19 4.99
C GLU A 219 7.71 10.30 3.74
N GLU A 220 7.99 9.49 2.72
CA GLU A 220 7.19 9.44 1.49
C GLU A 220 5.76 8.95 1.77
N LEU A 221 5.59 7.91 2.60
CA LEU A 221 4.27 7.44 3.01
C LEU A 221 3.49 8.53 3.75
N ALA A 222 4.13 9.30 4.64
CA ALA A 222 3.46 10.39 5.35
C ALA A 222 2.97 11.51 4.43
N ALA A 223 3.65 11.74 3.29
CA ALA A 223 3.23 12.70 2.28
C ALA A 223 2.07 12.19 1.41
N LEU A 224 1.92 10.87 1.27
CA LEU A 224 0.89 10.22 0.45
C LEU A 224 -0.36 9.85 1.25
N ASP A 225 -0.18 9.28 2.44
CA ASP A 225 -1.21 8.80 3.33
C ASP A 225 -0.80 9.07 4.79
N ALA A 226 -1.16 10.27 5.25
CA ALA A 226 -0.84 10.74 6.60
C ALA A 226 -1.49 9.87 7.69
N ASP A 227 -2.65 9.27 7.42
CA ASP A 227 -3.33 8.41 8.38
C ASP A 227 -2.63 7.06 8.51
N GLN A 228 -2.29 6.40 7.40
CA GLN A 228 -1.51 5.16 7.42
C GLN A 228 -0.13 5.37 8.06
N ALA A 229 0.56 6.48 7.73
CA ALA A 229 1.84 6.82 8.33
C ALA A 229 1.72 7.04 9.85
N ARG A 230 0.67 7.74 10.29
CA ARG A 230 0.39 7.94 11.72
C ARG A 230 0.13 6.62 12.44
N LEU A 231 -0.69 5.74 11.86
CA LEU A 231 -0.99 4.43 12.45
C LEU A 231 0.25 3.55 12.57
N THR A 232 1.14 3.62 11.57
CA THR A 232 2.44 2.93 11.58
C THR A 232 3.34 3.47 12.68
N ALA A 233 3.48 4.79 12.78
CA ALA A 233 4.26 5.42 13.85
C ALA A 233 3.70 5.12 15.25
N ALA A 234 2.36 5.09 15.40
CA ALA A 234 1.71 4.75 16.66
C ALA A 234 2.01 3.30 17.09
N PHE A 235 2.01 2.38 16.13
CA PHE A 235 2.33 0.97 16.38
C PHE A 235 3.80 0.79 16.73
N ASP A 236 4.72 1.41 15.99
CA ASP A 236 6.16 1.37 16.29
C ASP A 236 6.47 1.92 17.69
N ALA A 237 5.83 3.03 18.07
CA ALA A 237 5.96 3.61 19.40
C ALA A 237 5.45 2.63 20.48
N TYR A 238 4.34 1.93 20.22
CA TYR A 238 3.80 0.92 21.13
C TYR A 238 4.77 -0.25 21.32
N GLU A 239 5.27 -0.84 20.23
CA GLU A 239 6.23 -1.96 20.27
C GLU A 239 7.55 -1.55 20.94
N SER A 240 7.94 -0.28 20.81
CA SER A 240 9.15 0.27 21.45
C SER A 240 8.95 0.65 22.93
N GLY A 241 7.75 0.43 23.49
CA GLY A 241 7.42 0.79 24.88
C GLY A 241 7.20 2.29 25.11
N LEU A 242 7.12 3.11 24.05
CA LEU A 242 6.85 4.55 24.09
C LEU A 242 5.34 4.80 24.19
N PHE A 243 4.71 4.24 25.23
CA PHE A 243 3.25 4.14 25.32
C PHE A 243 2.52 5.49 25.35
N ALA A 244 3.11 6.52 25.96
CA ALA A 244 2.52 7.86 25.97
C ALA A 244 2.43 8.47 24.57
N GLU A 245 3.47 8.28 23.75
CA GLU A 245 3.50 8.73 22.35
C GLU A 245 2.51 7.93 21.50
N ALA A 246 2.52 6.59 21.64
CA ALA A 246 1.57 5.72 20.96
C ALA A 246 0.11 6.12 21.26
N SER A 247 -0.20 6.38 22.53
CA SER A 247 -1.53 6.85 22.94
C SER A 247 -1.91 8.15 22.24
N ALA A 248 -1.03 9.15 22.26
CA ALA A 248 -1.29 10.45 21.64
C ALA A 248 -1.49 10.36 20.12
N LEU A 249 -0.83 9.40 19.45
CA LEU A 249 -0.99 9.19 18.01
C LEU A 249 -2.31 8.47 17.68
N TYR A 250 -2.73 7.48 18.49
CA TYR A 250 -4.01 6.80 18.32
C TYR A 250 -5.22 7.70 18.65
N GLU A 251 -5.11 8.60 19.64
CA GLU A 251 -6.18 9.53 20.03
C GLU A 251 -6.58 10.53 18.93
N ARG A 252 -5.71 10.75 17.94
CA ARG A 252 -5.99 11.63 16.79
C ARG A 252 -6.98 11.02 15.80
N GLY A 253 -7.27 9.73 15.91
CA GLY A 253 -8.20 9.04 15.02
C GLY A 253 -9.63 9.02 15.54
N ASP A 254 -10.57 8.86 14.62
CA ASP A 254 -12.00 8.91 14.92
C ASP A 254 -12.63 7.52 15.11
N THR A 255 -11.86 6.44 14.98
CA THR A 255 -12.40 5.08 15.03
C THR A 255 -12.42 4.51 16.45
N LEU A 256 -13.43 3.67 16.76
CA LEU A 256 -13.48 2.94 18.04
C LEU A 256 -12.24 2.05 18.24
N ARG A 257 -11.68 1.52 17.14
CA ARG A 257 -10.46 0.72 17.17
C ARG A 257 -9.27 1.53 17.66
N GLU A 258 -9.06 2.72 17.13
CA GLU A 258 -7.98 3.60 17.55
C GLU A 258 -8.16 4.07 19.00
N ARG A 259 -9.39 4.37 19.42
CA ARG A 259 -9.69 4.65 20.83
C ARG A 259 -9.37 3.48 21.76
N ASN A 260 -9.60 2.24 21.33
CA ASN A 260 -9.23 1.05 22.08
C ASN A 260 -7.71 0.88 22.20
N PHE A 261 -6.97 1.21 21.13
CA PHE A 261 -5.51 1.18 21.08
C PHE A 261 -4.89 2.27 21.96
N ALA A 262 -5.43 3.50 21.91
CA ALA A 262 -5.06 4.58 22.81
C ALA A 262 -5.24 4.18 24.28
N LEU A 263 -6.40 3.60 24.64
CA LEU A 263 -6.65 3.11 26.00
C LEU A 263 -5.65 2.03 26.44
N ALA A 264 -5.29 1.11 25.55
CA ALA A 264 -4.31 0.07 25.85
C ALA A 264 -2.91 0.66 26.09
N ALA A 265 -2.48 1.60 25.26
CA ALA A 265 -1.22 2.30 25.42
C ALA A 265 -1.19 3.10 26.73
N ALA A 266 -2.20 3.93 27.00
CA ALA A 266 -2.31 4.69 28.25
C ALA A 266 -2.30 3.81 29.50
N SER A 267 -2.92 2.62 29.44
CA SER A 267 -2.96 1.67 30.57
C SER A 267 -1.67 0.86 30.75
N SER A 268 -0.75 0.93 29.79
CA SER A 268 0.55 0.24 29.82
C SER A 268 1.67 1.12 30.36
N VAL A 269 1.38 2.40 30.67
CA VAL A 269 2.31 3.31 31.35
C VAL A 269 2.47 2.83 32.81
N PRO A 270 3.69 2.51 33.26
CA PRO A 270 3.95 2.06 34.63
C PRO A 270 3.73 3.13 35.70
#